data_AF-A0A847EUA9-F1
#
_entry.id   AF-A0A847EUA9-F1
#
_cell.length_a   1.000
_cell.length_b   1.000
_cell.length_c   1.000
_cell.angle_alpha   90.00
_cell.angle_beta   90.00
_cell.angle_gamma   90.00
#
_symmetry.space_group_name_H-M   'P 1'
#
loop_
_entity.id
_entity.type
_entity.pdbx_description
1 polymer ?
#
loop_
_entity_poly.entity_id
_entity_poly.type
_entity_poly.pdbx_seq_one_letter_code
_entity_poly.pdbx_strand_id
1 'polypeptide(L)'
;MNKQKKGLKGFSLAELILAIGIFSAMSSFLVLLVIDTRRTIENANTRIRATQLVEEVYNSILILKQDAWYNIARHTEDGEKHLELVSGAFQVVDGRRVVDSMEYYFTVGGVMRNSSKEIVSEGGTLDPHSRLISIHISWTDRLKHTNTLNPTLYINDWNTNSIVYTTKEDFQAGEHNYTVAVDTLGGETRLQSRYYSNWCKPESSINNYDIPGEATPRSVFSVLGSSYLGTRGSPTGQPFTKLLIEGVTPPILTVEGYFSGYNINDIFVKDNYAFLATTDDNKEVVILDMSSLPYTEIGYFNASGSDDGFTVFVDGNVGYLGQGRYVRSFNLSSYTGSRSQIGYKDLSSILFRWVANVSQIYAKNGYLYAVLNWDWYELAIVNISNPANMVITSQTSVNNQQVYDMQISEDATRAYFGTTASSSERELFIINTSSKSGSRPIIASIEMDGTTIQGISVVEDGKILIAVGTGGEEYKVYNITNEASPQYCGGMNINTGIYDIDSIRDSQTN
;
A
#
# COMPACT_ATOMS: atom_id res chain seq x y z
N MET A 1 -59.56 -7.74 106.20
CA MET A 1 -59.59 -7.39 104.76
C MET A 1 -58.45 -6.42 104.45
N ASN A 2 -57.74 -6.69 103.36
CA ASN A 2 -56.86 -5.77 102.62
C ASN A 2 -55.60 -5.20 103.30
N LYS A 3 -54.44 -5.62 102.77
CA LYS A 3 -53.55 -4.70 102.05
C LYS A 3 -52.55 -5.47 101.19
N GLN A 4 -52.84 -5.54 99.89
CA GLN A 4 -51.82 -5.75 98.86
C GLN A 4 -50.82 -4.59 98.95
N LYS A 5 -49.53 -4.91 99.10
CA LYS A 5 -48.43 -4.07 98.58
C LYS A 5 -47.65 -4.94 97.60
N LYS A 6 -48.04 -4.90 96.33
CA LYS A 6 -47.18 -5.34 95.23
C LYS A 6 -46.05 -4.32 95.11
N GLY A 7 -44.85 -4.70 95.56
CA GLY A 7 -43.64 -3.96 95.24
C GLY A 7 -43.34 -4.16 93.76
N LEU A 8 -43.55 -3.11 92.95
CA LEU A 8 -42.94 -2.99 91.63
C LEU A 8 -41.42 -2.94 91.85
N LYS A 9 -40.71 -4.02 91.53
CA LYS A 9 -39.24 -4.01 91.44
C LYS A 9 -38.89 -3.34 90.11
N GLY A 10 -38.33 -2.15 90.17
CA GLY A 10 -37.78 -1.47 89.00
C GLY A 10 -36.66 -2.32 88.40
N PHE A 11 -36.70 -2.50 87.08
CA PHE A 11 -35.62 -3.13 86.32
C PHE A 11 -34.30 -2.38 86.58
N SER A 12 -33.22 -3.12 86.82
CA SER A 12 -31.87 -2.55 86.91
C SER A 12 -31.44 -2.05 85.54
N LEU A 13 -30.87 -0.85 85.44
CA LEU A 13 -30.35 -0.26 84.20
C LEU A 13 -29.37 -1.22 83.47
N ALA A 14 -28.59 -2.00 84.23
CA ALA A 14 -27.64 -2.97 83.68
C ALA A 14 -28.32 -4.12 82.92
N GLU A 15 -29.51 -4.54 83.36
CA GLU A 15 -30.28 -5.63 82.75
C GLU A 15 -30.89 -5.19 81.41
N LEU A 16 -31.33 -3.93 81.32
CA LEU A 16 -31.80 -3.31 80.08
C LEU A 16 -30.66 -3.20 79.06
N ILE A 17 -29.46 -2.76 79.49
CA ILE A 17 -28.28 -2.64 78.62
C ILE A 17 -27.83 -4.02 78.13
N LEU A 18 -27.82 -5.04 79.00
CA LEU A 18 -27.48 -6.42 78.61
C LEU A 18 -28.50 -6.97 77.60
N ALA A 19 -29.80 -6.78 77.85
CA ALA A 19 -30.86 -7.22 76.94
C ALA A 19 -30.77 -6.52 75.57
N ILE A 20 -30.51 -5.21 75.54
CA ILE A 20 -30.29 -4.45 74.30
C ILE A 20 -29.01 -4.94 73.60
N GLY A 21 -27.93 -5.20 74.34
CA GLY A 21 -26.69 -5.73 73.80
C GLY A 21 -26.88 -7.09 73.12
N ILE A 22 -27.51 -8.04 73.81
CA ILE A 22 -27.80 -9.37 73.25
C ILE A 22 -28.75 -9.27 72.06
N PHE A 23 -29.83 -8.48 72.17
CA PHE A 23 -30.79 -8.29 71.09
C PHE A 23 -30.14 -7.65 69.86
N SER A 24 -29.27 -6.66 70.04
CA SER A 24 -28.55 -6.01 68.94
C SER A 24 -27.59 -6.98 68.23
N ALA A 25 -26.90 -7.84 68.99
CA ALA A 25 -26.01 -8.86 68.45
C ALA A 25 -26.79 -9.91 67.65
N MET A 26 -27.91 -10.40 68.19
CA MET A 26 -28.78 -11.37 67.51
C MET A 26 -29.44 -10.78 66.27
N SER A 27 -29.94 -9.54 66.35
CA SER A 27 -30.57 -8.85 65.24
C SER A 27 -29.57 -8.60 64.09
N SER A 28 -28.36 -8.18 64.42
CA SER A 28 -27.28 -7.99 63.42
C SER A 28 -26.92 -9.30 62.73
N PHE A 29 -26.81 -10.40 63.48
CA PHE A 29 -26.55 -11.73 62.91
C PHE A 29 -27.66 -12.19 61.96
N LEU A 30 -28.93 -12.00 62.33
CA LEU A 30 -30.08 -12.35 61.47
C LEU A 30 -30.09 -11.54 60.16
N VAL A 31 -29.77 -10.23 60.23
CA VAL A 31 -29.69 -9.39 59.03
C VAL A 31 -28.54 -9.85 58.12
N LEU A 32 -27.36 -10.14 58.68
CA LEU A 32 -26.23 -10.66 57.91
C LEU A 32 -26.56 -12.00 57.23
N LEU A 33 -27.22 -12.92 57.95
CA LEU A 33 -27.62 -14.22 57.39
C LEU A 33 -28.60 -14.08 56.23
N VAL A 34 -29.57 -13.16 56.32
CA VAL A 34 -30.52 -12.89 55.23
C VAL A 34 -29.80 -12.30 54.01
N ILE A 35 -28.86 -11.37 54.22
CA ILE A 35 -28.05 -10.78 53.15
C ILE A 35 -27.19 -11.85 52.47
N ASP A 36 -26.49 -12.68 53.24
CA ASP A 36 -25.64 -13.75 52.70
C ASP A 36 -26.44 -14.82 51.96
N THR A 37 -27.62 -15.18 52.47
CA THR A 37 -28.52 -16.14 51.81
C THR A 37 -28.99 -15.59 50.47
N ARG A 38 -29.43 -14.32 50.44
CA ARG A 38 -29.86 -13.66 49.19
C ARG A 38 -28.72 -13.55 48.18
N ARG A 39 -27.53 -13.14 48.63
CA ARG A 39 -26.31 -13.06 47.82
C ARG A 39 -25.95 -14.43 47.22
N THR A 40 -25.99 -15.48 48.03
CA THR A 40 -25.66 -16.85 47.60
C THR A 40 -26.63 -17.34 46.52
N ILE A 41 -27.93 -17.11 46.69
CA ILE A 41 -28.95 -17.49 45.71
C ILE A 41 -28.79 -16.69 44.41
N GLU A 42 -28.58 -15.37 44.49
CA GLU A 42 -28.37 -14.53 43.31
C GLU A 42 -27.09 -14.95 42.56
N ASN A 43 -25.97 -15.14 43.26
CA ASN A 43 -24.72 -15.60 42.65
C ASN A 43 -24.84 -17.00 42.05
N ALA A 44 -25.59 -17.92 42.69
CA ALA A 44 -25.84 -19.24 42.13
C ALA A 44 -26.64 -19.16 40.82
N ASN A 45 -27.68 -18.32 40.78
CA ASN A 45 -28.47 -18.10 39.55
C ASN A 45 -27.63 -17.45 38.44
N THR A 46 -26.83 -16.43 38.76
CA THR A 46 -25.95 -15.80 37.77
C THR A 46 -24.89 -16.78 37.26
N ARG A 47 -24.34 -17.64 38.13
CA ARG A 47 -23.40 -18.68 37.72
C ARG A 47 -24.02 -19.69 36.77
N ILE A 48 -25.29 -20.09 36.97
CA ILE A 48 -26.02 -20.97 36.04
C ILE A 48 -26.15 -20.30 34.66
N ARG A 49 -26.51 -19.02 34.62
CA ARG A 49 -26.58 -18.25 33.36
C ARG A 49 -25.22 -18.09 32.69
N ALA A 50 -24.16 -17.85 33.47
CA ALA A 50 -22.80 -17.81 32.95
C ALA A 50 -22.39 -19.14 32.34
N THR A 51 -22.74 -20.28 32.95
CA THR A 51 -22.51 -21.61 32.36
C THR A 51 -23.29 -21.81 31.06
N GLN A 52 -24.55 -21.36 30.98
CA GLN A 52 -25.32 -21.39 29.73
C GLN A 52 -24.66 -20.55 28.62
N LEU A 53 -24.13 -19.38 28.97
CA LEU A 53 -23.38 -18.53 28.03
C LEU A 53 -22.10 -19.21 27.54
N VAL A 54 -21.39 -19.95 28.41
CA VAL A 54 -20.24 -20.77 27.99
C VAL A 54 -20.66 -21.81 26.96
N GLU A 55 -21.77 -22.52 27.17
CA GLU A 55 -22.28 -23.51 26.23
C GLU A 55 -22.70 -22.87 24.90
N GLU A 56 -23.31 -21.68 24.93
CA GLU A 56 -23.66 -20.92 23.72
C GLU A 56 -22.41 -20.53 22.92
N VAL A 57 -21.41 -19.95 23.59
CA VAL A 57 -20.13 -19.58 22.96
C VAL A 57 -19.44 -20.82 22.39
N TYR A 58 -19.42 -21.92 23.15
CA TYR A 58 -18.85 -23.19 22.72
C TYR A 58 -19.49 -23.70 21.42
N ASN A 59 -20.82 -23.80 21.39
CA ASN A 59 -21.53 -24.29 20.21
C ASN A 59 -21.36 -23.35 19.00
N SER A 60 -21.33 -22.04 19.25
CA SER A 60 -21.14 -21.04 18.20
C SER A 60 -19.74 -21.13 17.58
N ILE A 61 -18.70 -21.37 18.39
CA ILE A 61 -17.33 -21.62 17.91
C ILE A 61 -17.28 -22.92 17.09
N LEU A 62 -18.01 -23.97 17.51
CA LEU A 62 -18.09 -25.21 16.73
C LEU A 62 -18.77 -25.01 15.38
N ILE A 63 -19.84 -24.20 15.31
CA ILE A 63 -20.51 -23.86 14.04
C ILE A 63 -19.54 -23.09 13.12
N LEU A 64 -18.86 -22.07 13.64
CA LEU A 64 -17.87 -21.30 12.88
C LEU A 64 -16.75 -22.18 12.33
N LYS A 65 -16.25 -23.10 13.16
CA LYS A 65 -15.26 -24.11 12.79
C LYS A 65 -15.78 -25.05 11.69
N GLN A 66 -17.03 -25.51 11.79
CA GLN A 66 -17.64 -26.42 10.82
C GLN A 66 -17.87 -25.77 9.46
N ASP A 67 -18.15 -24.46 9.44
CA ASP A 67 -18.23 -23.67 8.22
C ASP A 67 -16.86 -23.56 7.54
N ALA A 68 -15.85 -23.10 8.28
CA ALA A 68 -14.45 -23.14 7.85
C ALA A 68 -13.50 -23.02 9.05
N TRP A 69 -12.43 -23.84 9.08
CA TRP A 69 -11.38 -23.74 10.11
C TRP A 69 -10.79 -22.32 10.23
N TYR A 70 -10.66 -21.65 9.08
CA TYR A 70 -10.12 -20.29 8.98
C TYR A 70 -10.91 -19.25 9.79
N ASN A 71 -12.23 -19.43 9.95
CA ASN A 71 -13.08 -18.52 10.72
C ASN A 71 -12.61 -18.38 12.18
N ILE A 72 -11.92 -19.39 12.71
CA ILE A 72 -11.32 -19.36 14.05
C ILE A 72 -9.81 -19.15 13.99
N ALA A 73 -9.10 -19.87 13.10
CA ALA A 73 -7.64 -19.86 13.06
C ALA A 73 -7.05 -18.46 12.78
N ARG A 74 -7.73 -17.61 12.01
CA ARG A 74 -7.25 -16.25 11.69
C ARG A 74 -7.14 -15.31 12.90
N HIS A 75 -7.81 -15.64 14.01
CA HIS A 75 -7.82 -14.82 15.23
C HIS A 75 -6.80 -15.30 16.28
N THR A 76 -5.88 -16.17 15.88
CA THR A 76 -4.82 -16.68 16.78
C THR A 76 -3.92 -15.53 17.22
N GLU A 77 -3.76 -15.37 18.53
CA GLU A 77 -2.96 -14.31 19.17
C GLU A 77 -3.43 -12.88 18.85
N ASP A 78 -4.65 -12.73 18.34
CA ASP A 78 -5.25 -11.48 17.88
C ASP A 78 -6.03 -10.75 19.00
N GLY A 79 -5.71 -11.04 20.27
CA GLY A 79 -6.34 -10.39 21.43
C GLY A 79 -7.75 -10.91 21.78
N GLU A 80 -8.52 -10.06 22.45
CA GLU A 80 -9.85 -10.37 23.00
C GLU A 80 -10.95 -10.26 21.92
N LYS A 81 -11.77 -11.31 21.79
CA LYS A 81 -12.86 -11.40 20.81
C LYS A 81 -14.19 -11.76 21.47
N HIS A 82 -15.30 -11.48 20.79
CA HIS A 82 -16.62 -11.99 21.14
C HIS A 82 -17.38 -12.42 19.88
N LEU A 83 -18.59 -12.96 20.08
CA LEU A 83 -19.43 -13.49 18.99
C LEU A 83 -20.67 -12.63 18.81
N GLU A 84 -21.03 -12.33 17.57
CA GLU A 84 -22.29 -11.68 17.22
C GLU A 84 -23.03 -12.48 16.15
N LEU A 85 -24.36 -12.42 16.19
CA LEU A 85 -25.21 -13.04 15.17
C LEU A 85 -25.66 -11.95 14.19
N VAL A 86 -25.10 -11.97 12.98
CA VAL A 86 -25.40 -11.00 11.92
C VAL A 86 -26.01 -11.74 10.74
N SER A 87 -27.21 -11.32 10.32
CA SER A 87 -27.90 -11.90 9.16
C SER A 87 -28.07 -13.43 9.22
N GLY A 88 -28.20 -14.00 10.43
CA GLY A 88 -28.39 -15.44 10.64
C GLY A 88 -27.11 -16.27 10.72
N ALA A 89 -25.93 -15.66 10.66
CA ALA A 89 -24.64 -16.33 10.84
C ALA A 89 -23.85 -15.74 12.01
N PHE A 90 -23.12 -16.59 12.74
CA PHE A 90 -22.20 -16.11 13.77
C PHE A 90 -20.97 -15.48 13.13
N GLN A 91 -20.48 -14.40 13.72
CA GLN A 91 -19.25 -13.72 13.33
C GLN A 91 -18.41 -13.42 14.57
N VAL A 92 -17.08 -13.50 14.42
CA VAL A 92 -16.12 -13.10 15.44
C VAL A 92 -15.85 -11.61 15.30
N VAL A 93 -16.02 -10.87 16.40
CA VAL A 93 -15.86 -9.41 16.48
C VAL A 93 -14.88 -9.06 17.59
N ASP A 94 -14.15 -7.97 17.42
CA ASP A 94 -13.13 -7.52 18.38
C ASP A 94 -13.74 -6.98 19.68
N GLY A 95 -13.04 -7.21 20.78
CA GLY A 95 -13.36 -6.69 22.09
C GLY A 95 -14.33 -7.55 22.90
N ARG A 96 -14.86 -6.93 23.96
CA ARG A 96 -15.72 -7.58 24.96
C ARG A 96 -17.18 -7.23 24.72
N ARG A 97 -18.08 -8.13 25.12
CA ARG A 97 -19.52 -7.92 25.01
C ARG A 97 -20.20 -8.12 26.35
N VAL A 98 -21.25 -7.33 26.59
CA VAL A 98 -22.07 -7.46 27.80
C VAL A 98 -23.37 -8.18 27.46
N VAL A 99 -23.64 -9.29 28.15
CA VAL A 99 -24.87 -10.08 28.03
C VAL A 99 -25.44 -10.28 29.41
N ASP A 100 -26.69 -9.86 29.64
CA ASP A 100 -27.37 -10.00 30.94
C ASP A 100 -26.57 -9.51 32.15
N SER A 101 -25.89 -8.36 32.01
CA SER A 101 -25.00 -7.77 33.03
C SER A 101 -23.73 -8.57 33.34
N MET A 102 -23.35 -9.50 32.46
CA MET A 102 -22.08 -10.22 32.49
C MET A 102 -21.21 -9.73 31.32
N GLU A 103 -19.96 -9.41 31.59
CA GLU A 103 -18.98 -9.12 30.53
C GLU A 103 -18.34 -10.43 30.08
N TYR A 104 -18.31 -10.68 28.77
CA TYR A 104 -17.67 -11.85 28.20
C TYR A 104 -16.76 -11.53 27.01
N TYR A 105 -15.71 -12.33 26.88
CA TYR A 105 -14.86 -12.40 25.71
C TYR A 105 -14.19 -13.79 25.65
N PHE A 106 -13.53 -14.10 24.55
CA PHE A 106 -12.65 -15.25 24.42
C PHE A 106 -11.36 -14.85 23.69
N THR A 107 -10.31 -15.64 23.87
CA THR A 107 -9.05 -15.52 23.13
C THR A 107 -8.76 -16.82 22.39
N VAL A 108 -8.04 -16.72 21.28
CA VAL A 108 -7.58 -17.86 20.49
C VAL A 108 -6.07 -17.91 20.58
N GLY A 109 -5.52 -18.99 21.15
CA GLY A 109 -4.09 -19.23 21.27
C GLY A 109 -3.62 -20.40 20.42
N GLY A 110 -2.33 -20.38 20.05
CA GLY A 110 -1.66 -21.53 19.46
C GLY A 110 -1.55 -22.69 20.45
N VAL A 111 -1.48 -23.93 19.94
CA VAL A 111 -1.25 -25.13 20.74
C VAL A 111 0.15 -25.66 20.44
N MET A 112 0.97 -25.86 21.46
CA MET A 112 2.33 -26.37 21.31
C MET A 112 2.38 -27.88 21.57
N ARG A 113 3.18 -28.61 20.79
CA ARG A 113 3.41 -30.05 20.98
C ARG A 113 4.89 -30.38 21.20
N ASN A 114 5.17 -31.33 22.10
CA ASN A 114 6.51 -31.89 22.27
C ASN A 114 6.87 -32.91 21.18
N SER A 115 8.09 -33.46 21.21
CA SER A 115 8.55 -34.50 20.29
C SER A 115 7.69 -35.78 20.34
N SER A 116 7.04 -36.05 21.47
CA SER A 116 6.10 -37.16 21.67
C SER A 116 4.67 -36.84 21.23
N LYS A 117 4.45 -35.66 20.60
CA LYS A 117 3.17 -35.15 20.09
C LYS A 117 2.13 -34.85 21.18
N GLU A 118 2.55 -34.68 22.42
CA GLU A 118 1.68 -34.27 23.54
C GLU A 118 1.58 -32.75 23.63
N ILE A 119 0.43 -32.23 24.07
CA ILE A 119 0.22 -30.79 24.27
C ILE A 119 1.05 -30.34 25.48
N VAL A 120 1.81 -29.26 25.31
CA VAL A 120 2.66 -28.66 26.35
C VAL A 120 2.36 -27.17 26.51
N SER A 121 2.54 -26.64 27.72
CA SER A 121 2.32 -25.22 28.05
C SER A 121 3.55 -24.34 27.80
N GLU A 122 4.75 -24.93 27.74
CA GLU A 122 6.01 -24.22 27.47
C GLU A 122 6.91 -25.08 26.57
N GLY A 123 7.58 -24.43 25.61
CA GLY A 123 8.42 -25.09 24.61
C GLY A 123 7.63 -25.88 23.56
N GLY A 124 8.32 -26.64 22.72
CA GLY A 124 7.72 -27.47 21.67
C GLY A 124 7.60 -26.80 20.29
N THR A 125 6.89 -27.47 19.39
CA THR A 125 6.57 -26.98 18.04
C THR A 125 5.10 -26.62 17.95
N LEU A 126 4.77 -25.49 17.33
CA LEU A 126 3.39 -25.06 17.09
C LEU A 126 2.64 -26.11 16.26
N ASP A 127 1.44 -26.48 16.70
CA ASP A 127 0.51 -27.34 15.95
C ASP A 127 -0.45 -26.46 15.12
N PRO A 128 -0.26 -26.35 13.79
CA PRO A 128 -1.12 -25.52 12.93
C PRO A 128 -2.57 -26.03 12.89
N HIS A 129 -2.80 -27.29 13.26
CA HIS A 129 -4.10 -27.96 13.22
C HIS A 129 -4.86 -27.93 14.54
N SER A 130 -4.32 -27.25 15.57
CA SER A 130 -4.99 -27.13 16.87
C SER A 130 -4.96 -25.69 17.39
N ARG A 131 -6.05 -25.26 18.05
CA ARG A 131 -6.15 -23.96 18.74
C ARG A 131 -6.73 -24.13 20.15
N LEU A 132 -6.25 -23.30 21.07
CA LEU A 132 -6.74 -23.18 22.44
C LEU A 132 -7.66 -21.97 22.52
N ILE A 133 -8.93 -22.20 22.84
CA ILE A 133 -9.90 -21.15 23.13
C ILE A 133 -9.97 -20.96 24.64
N SER A 134 -9.71 -19.76 25.12
CA SER A 134 -9.92 -19.39 26.52
C SER A 134 -11.09 -18.43 26.62
N ILE A 135 -12.19 -18.87 27.21
CA ILE A 135 -13.40 -18.05 27.41
C ILE A 135 -13.27 -17.37 28.77
N HIS A 136 -13.66 -16.10 28.85
CA HIS A 136 -13.62 -15.29 30.05
C HIS A 136 -14.99 -14.65 30.26
N ILE A 137 -15.63 -14.93 31.39
CA ILE A 137 -16.89 -14.31 31.79
C ILE A 137 -16.71 -13.71 33.17
N SER A 138 -17.17 -12.47 33.36
CA SER A 138 -17.16 -11.80 34.66
C SER A 138 -18.48 -11.10 34.97
N TRP A 139 -18.85 -11.07 36.25
CA TRP A 139 -20.01 -10.34 36.73
C TRP A 139 -19.77 -9.78 38.12
N THR A 140 -20.40 -8.65 38.42
CA THR A 140 -20.28 -7.98 39.71
C THR A 140 -21.53 -8.22 40.55
N ASP A 141 -21.35 -8.68 41.78
CA ASP A 141 -22.46 -8.85 42.72
C ASP A 141 -22.91 -7.51 43.33
N ARG A 142 -24.02 -7.52 44.08
CA ARG A 142 -24.58 -6.30 44.70
C ARG A 142 -23.66 -5.61 45.71
N LEU A 143 -22.64 -6.32 46.23
CA LEU A 143 -21.63 -5.78 47.14
C LEU A 143 -20.36 -5.33 46.40
N LYS A 144 -20.44 -5.18 45.08
CA LYS A 144 -19.34 -4.80 44.18
C LYS A 144 -18.19 -5.81 44.15
N HIS A 145 -18.45 -7.08 44.46
CA HIS A 145 -17.46 -8.14 44.30
C HIS A 145 -17.55 -8.74 42.89
N THR A 146 -16.43 -8.78 42.18
CA THR A 146 -16.33 -9.36 40.84
C THR A 146 -16.07 -10.86 40.93
N ASN A 147 -16.96 -11.64 40.32
CA ASN A 147 -16.83 -13.08 40.15
C ASN A 147 -16.46 -13.37 38.69
N THR A 148 -15.70 -14.44 38.46
CA THR A 148 -15.25 -14.84 37.12
C THR A 148 -15.44 -16.33 36.85
N LEU A 149 -15.56 -16.67 35.56
CA LEU A 149 -15.64 -18.04 35.05
C LEU A 149 -14.77 -18.12 33.79
N ASN A 150 -13.71 -18.94 33.81
CA ASN A 150 -12.69 -18.97 32.76
C ASN A 150 -12.45 -20.39 32.17
N PRO A 151 -13.41 -20.97 31.43
CA PRO A 151 -13.22 -22.29 30.84
C PRO A 151 -12.30 -22.24 29.61
N THR A 152 -11.57 -23.33 29.39
CA THR A 152 -10.69 -23.51 28.24
C THR A 152 -11.14 -24.68 27.38
N LEU A 153 -10.89 -24.59 26.08
CA LEU A 153 -11.26 -25.57 25.08
C LEU A 153 -10.12 -25.77 24.08
N TYR A 154 -9.86 -27.01 23.69
CA TYR A 154 -9.03 -27.33 22.53
C TYR A 154 -9.91 -27.70 21.34
N ILE A 155 -9.65 -27.08 20.19
CA ILE A 155 -10.29 -27.39 18.91
C ILE A 155 -9.23 -27.75 17.87
N ASN A 156 -9.59 -28.64 16.94
CA ASN A 156 -8.71 -29.08 15.85
C ASN A 156 -9.46 -29.30 14.54
N ASP A 157 -8.79 -29.26 13.41
CA ASP A 157 -9.37 -29.38 12.06
C ASP A 157 -9.18 -30.77 11.44
N TRP A 158 -9.25 -31.84 12.25
CA TRP A 158 -8.96 -33.23 11.86
C TRP A 158 -9.71 -33.75 10.62
N ASN A 159 -10.82 -33.12 10.24
CA ASN A 159 -11.66 -33.46 9.10
C ASN A 159 -11.34 -32.64 7.84
N THR A 160 -10.38 -31.71 7.91
CA THR A 160 -9.93 -30.92 6.78
C THR A 160 -8.84 -31.69 6.05
N ASN A 161 -9.10 -32.05 4.80
CA ASN A 161 -8.07 -32.64 3.95
C ASN A 161 -6.99 -31.59 3.71
N SER A 162 -5.80 -31.76 4.30
CA SER A 162 -4.67 -30.89 4.01
C SER A 162 -4.09 -31.25 2.65
N ILE A 163 -3.96 -30.25 1.79
CA ILE A 163 -3.20 -30.36 0.56
C ILE A 163 -1.71 -30.21 0.94
N VAL A 164 -0.85 -31.08 0.39
CA VAL A 164 0.57 -31.22 0.79
C VAL A 164 1.46 -30.11 0.22
N TYR A 165 0.89 -29.17 -0.55
CA TYR A 165 1.55 -27.93 -0.92
C TYR A 165 1.61 -27.06 0.34
N THR A 166 2.80 -26.92 0.92
CA THR A 166 2.98 -26.21 2.20
C THR A 166 4.02 -25.10 2.08
N THR A 167 4.78 -25.07 0.98
CA THR A 167 5.77 -24.03 0.73
C THR A 167 5.23 -22.99 -0.25
N LYS A 168 5.75 -21.75 -0.16
CA LYS A 168 5.42 -20.69 -1.13
C LYS A 168 5.77 -21.13 -2.55
N GLU A 169 6.85 -21.87 -2.71
CA GLU A 169 7.32 -22.41 -3.98
C GLU A 169 6.30 -23.39 -4.60
N ASP A 170 5.68 -24.25 -3.79
CA ASP A 170 4.63 -25.17 -4.24
C ASP A 170 3.40 -24.43 -4.78
N PHE A 171 3.03 -23.30 -4.15
CA PHE A 171 1.93 -22.44 -4.58
C PHE A 171 2.35 -21.38 -5.61
N GLN A 172 3.63 -21.27 -5.96
CA GLN A 172 4.08 -20.40 -7.05
C GLN A 172 4.10 -21.14 -8.39
N ALA A 173 4.25 -22.46 -8.38
CA ALA A 173 4.24 -23.27 -9.60
C ALA A 173 2.86 -23.27 -10.28
N GLY A 174 2.84 -23.12 -11.61
CA GLY A 174 1.62 -23.17 -12.44
C GLY A 174 1.06 -21.80 -12.85
N GLU A 175 -0.12 -21.81 -13.48
CA GLU A 175 -0.85 -20.59 -13.87
C GLU A 175 -1.75 -20.13 -12.72
N HIS A 176 -1.58 -18.88 -12.30
CA HIS A 176 -2.41 -18.23 -11.29
C HIS A 176 -3.48 -17.37 -11.95
N ASN A 177 -4.72 -17.45 -11.47
CA ASN A 177 -5.80 -16.60 -11.93
C ASN A 177 -6.45 -15.91 -10.74
N TYR A 178 -6.28 -14.60 -10.64
CA TYR A 178 -6.72 -13.77 -9.51
C TYR A 178 -6.20 -14.20 -8.13
N THR A 179 -5.04 -14.87 -8.07
CA THR A 179 -4.46 -15.33 -6.80
C THR A 179 -2.95 -15.13 -6.72
N VAL A 180 -2.43 -14.86 -5.53
CA VAL A 180 -0.98 -14.89 -5.24
C VAL A 180 -0.72 -15.68 -3.95
N ALA A 181 0.38 -16.44 -3.94
CA ALA A 181 0.84 -17.17 -2.77
C ALA A 181 1.56 -16.24 -1.79
N VAL A 182 1.04 -16.14 -0.56
CA VAL A 182 1.62 -15.31 0.51
C VAL A 182 1.88 -16.18 1.74
N ASP A 183 3.03 -15.96 2.39
CA ASP A 183 3.39 -16.54 3.68
C ASP A 183 3.21 -15.47 4.76
N THR A 184 2.22 -15.66 5.64
CA THR A 184 1.82 -14.65 6.64
C THR A 184 1.99 -15.15 8.08
N LEU A 185 3.20 -15.57 8.47
CA LEU A 185 3.61 -15.96 9.84
C LEU A 185 3.74 -17.47 10.11
N GLY A 186 4.50 -18.19 9.28
CA GLY A 186 5.20 -19.39 9.75
C GLY A 186 4.46 -20.72 9.52
N GLY A 187 4.17 -21.02 8.26
CA GLY A 187 3.88 -22.40 7.81
C GLY A 187 2.53 -22.65 7.16
N GLU A 188 1.65 -21.65 7.13
CA GLU A 188 0.38 -21.69 6.40
C GLU A 188 0.47 -20.74 5.18
N THR A 189 0.59 -21.30 3.98
CA THR A 189 0.53 -20.54 2.72
C THR A 189 -0.91 -20.43 2.24
N ARG A 190 -1.34 -19.22 1.88
CA ARG A 190 -2.69 -19.00 1.33
C ARG A 190 -2.65 -18.32 -0.04
N LEU A 191 -3.69 -18.59 -0.81
CA LEU A 191 -4.02 -17.80 -1.99
C LEU A 191 -4.77 -16.55 -1.54
N GLN A 192 -4.13 -15.39 -1.66
CA GLN A 192 -4.80 -14.10 -1.52
C GLN A 192 -5.48 -13.77 -2.84
N SER A 193 -6.76 -13.34 -2.80
CA SER A 193 -7.41 -12.75 -3.96
C SER A 193 -6.61 -11.54 -4.41
N ARG A 194 -6.07 -11.59 -5.61
CA ARG A 194 -5.34 -10.51 -6.26
C ARG A 194 -6.14 -10.07 -7.47
N TYR A 195 -6.45 -8.79 -7.57
CA TYR A 195 -7.12 -8.28 -8.76
C TYR A 195 -6.08 -8.17 -9.88
N TYR A 196 -6.25 -8.92 -10.98
CA TYR A 196 -5.46 -8.68 -12.19
C TYR A 196 -6.17 -7.60 -13.00
N SER A 197 -5.50 -6.46 -13.17
CA SER A 197 -5.93 -5.42 -14.10
C SER A 197 -6.07 -6.00 -15.50
N ASN A 198 -7.28 -5.94 -16.07
CA ASN A 198 -7.50 -6.30 -17.46
C ASN A 198 -7.15 -5.10 -18.34
N TRP A 199 -5.85 -4.90 -18.59
CA TRP A 199 -5.36 -3.76 -19.36
C TRP A 199 -5.95 -3.67 -20.76
N CYS A 200 -6.30 -4.80 -21.39
CA CYS A 200 -6.94 -4.85 -22.70
C CYS A 200 -8.41 -4.42 -22.68
N LYS A 201 -9.00 -4.22 -21.52
CA LYS A 201 -10.32 -3.59 -21.35
C LYS A 201 -10.15 -2.39 -20.42
N PRO A 202 -9.51 -1.31 -20.90
CA PRO A 202 -9.37 -0.12 -20.07
C PRO A 202 -10.77 0.41 -19.79
N GLU A 203 -11.11 0.51 -18.51
CA GLU A 203 -12.32 1.20 -18.06
C GLU A 203 -11.90 2.63 -17.68
N SER A 204 -12.69 3.63 -18.09
CA SER A 204 -12.52 4.98 -17.54
C SER A 204 -12.93 4.87 -16.07
N SER A 205 -11.98 4.58 -15.19
CA SER A 205 -12.31 4.49 -13.78
C SER A 205 -12.77 5.87 -13.27
N ILE A 206 -13.67 5.82 -12.30
CA ILE A 206 -14.68 6.85 -11.98
C ILE A 206 -14.13 8.03 -11.16
N ASN A 207 -12.87 7.97 -10.70
CA ASN A 207 -12.29 8.99 -9.83
C ASN A 207 -11.28 9.86 -10.58
N ASN A 208 -11.62 11.13 -10.73
CA ASN A 208 -10.75 12.17 -11.23
C ASN A 208 -10.28 13.08 -10.09
N TYR A 209 -9.08 13.62 -10.24
CA TYR A 209 -8.59 14.71 -9.41
C TYR A 209 -8.33 15.92 -10.30
N ASP A 210 -9.15 16.95 -10.17
CA ASP A 210 -8.94 18.21 -10.87
C ASP A 210 -7.84 19.00 -10.15
N ILE A 211 -6.69 19.13 -10.82
CA ILE A 211 -5.53 19.85 -10.29
C ILE A 211 -5.91 21.34 -10.12
N PRO A 212 -5.79 21.92 -8.91
CA PRO A 212 -6.21 23.30 -8.68
C PRO A 212 -5.41 24.34 -9.47
N GLY A 213 -6.12 25.32 -10.03
CA GLY A 213 -5.57 26.48 -10.74
C GLY A 213 -5.58 26.33 -12.26
N GLU A 214 -4.97 27.30 -12.95
CA GLU A 214 -4.75 27.25 -14.41
C GLU A 214 -3.51 26.38 -14.70
N ALA A 215 -3.63 25.09 -14.41
CA ALA A 215 -2.55 24.10 -14.51
C ALA A 215 -2.65 23.31 -15.82
N THR A 216 -1.56 23.28 -16.57
CA THR A 216 -1.35 22.41 -17.73
C THR A 216 -0.61 21.16 -17.25
N PRO A 217 -1.24 19.96 -17.28
CA PRO A 217 -0.60 18.73 -16.83
C PRO A 217 0.63 18.44 -17.70
N ARG A 218 1.73 18.05 -17.06
CA ARG A 218 3.00 17.84 -17.76
C ARG A 218 3.69 16.53 -17.44
N SER A 219 3.65 16.09 -16.18
CA SER A 219 4.27 14.82 -15.79
C SER A 219 3.48 14.11 -14.69
N VAL A 220 3.55 12.78 -14.69
CA VAL A 220 3.14 11.90 -13.61
C VAL A 220 4.27 10.94 -13.29
N PHE A 221 4.65 10.84 -12.02
CA PHE A 221 5.63 9.88 -11.55
C PHE A 221 5.00 9.06 -10.44
N SER A 222 5.17 7.74 -10.46
CA SER A 222 4.56 6.83 -9.49
C SER A 222 5.59 5.94 -8.83
N VAL A 223 5.39 5.72 -7.54
CA VAL A 223 6.06 4.71 -6.73
C VAL A 223 4.99 3.90 -6.00
N LEU A 224 5.39 2.83 -5.32
CA LEU A 224 4.45 2.01 -4.55
C LEU A 224 3.57 2.88 -3.62
N GLY A 225 2.26 2.86 -3.86
CA GLY A 225 1.24 3.58 -3.09
C GLY A 225 1.14 5.09 -3.32
N SER A 226 2.08 5.75 -4.01
CA SER A 226 2.03 7.20 -4.23
C SER A 226 2.28 7.60 -5.68
N SER A 227 1.49 8.55 -6.18
CA SER A 227 1.74 9.25 -7.44
C SER A 227 2.01 10.74 -7.20
N TYR A 228 2.79 11.33 -8.08
CA TYR A 228 3.22 12.72 -8.03
C TYR A 228 2.87 13.38 -9.35
N LEU A 229 2.23 14.53 -9.28
CA LEU A 229 1.78 15.29 -10.45
C LEU A 229 2.62 16.55 -10.61
N GLY A 230 3.11 16.77 -11.82
CA GLY A 230 3.85 17.94 -12.25
C GLY A 230 3.05 18.73 -13.28
N THR A 231 2.90 20.03 -13.06
CA THR A 231 2.20 20.93 -13.99
C THR A 231 3.00 22.19 -14.31
N ARG A 232 2.69 22.76 -15.47
CA ARG A 232 3.04 24.14 -15.84
C ARG A 232 1.81 25.02 -15.64
N GLY A 233 1.95 26.31 -15.33
CA GLY A 233 0.76 27.14 -15.23
C GLY A 233 1.04 28.58 -14.83
N SER A 234 -0.06 29.31 -14.63
CA SER A 234 -0.01 30.66 -14.07
C SER A 234 0.48 30.65 -12.61
N PRO A 235 0.83 31.81 -12.02
CA PRO A 235 1.33 31.89 -10.63
C PRO A 235 0.37 31.35 -9.56
N THR A 236 -0.90 31.12 -9.91
CA THR A 236 -1.92 30.53 -9.04
C THR A 236 -2.13 29.07 -9.40
N GLY A 237 -1.59 28.16 -8.59
CA GLY A 237 -1.79 26.72 -8.76
C GLY A 237 -0.95 25.87 -7.80
N GLN A 238 -1.06 24.56 -7.97
CA GLN A 238 -0.27 23.54 -7.26
C GLN A 238 0.60 22.75 -8.25
N PRO A 239 1.73 23.34 -8.71
CA PRO A 239 2.61 22.71 -9.70
C PRO A 239 3.05 21.30 -9.35
N PHE A 240 3.34 21.07 -8.07
CA PHE A 240 3.66 19.75 -7.53
C PHE A 240 2.56 19.30 -6.57
N THR A 241 1.99 18.11 -6.80
CA THR A 241 1.02 17.48 -5.90
C THR A 241 1.39 16.03 -5.64
N LYS A 242 1.38 15.59 -4.38
CA LYS A 242 1.51 14.19 -3.98
C LYS A 242 0.13 13.60 -3.69
N LEU A 243 -0.16 12.45 -4.30
CA LEU A 243 -1.38 11.69 -4.14
C LEU A 243 -1.06 10.31 -3.55
N LEU A 244 -1.80 9.92 -2.52
CA LEU A 244 -1.89 8.55 -2.03
C LEU A 244 -2.99 7.82 -2.83
N ILE A 245 -2.66 6.65 -3.35
CA ILE A 245 -3.58 5.80 -4.11
C ILE A 245 -3.75 4.47 -3.38
N GLU A 246 -4.98 4.18 -2.95
CA GLU A 246 -5.31 2.98 -2.16
C GLU A 246 -6.50 2.20 -2.73
N GLY A 247 -6.41 0.88 -2.69
CA GLY A 247 -7.46 -0.01 -3.16
C GLY A 247 -7.57 -0.07 -4.68
N VAL A 248 -8.40 -1.00 -5.18
CA VAL A 248 -8.49 -1.31 -6.61
C VAL A 248 -9.90 -1.23 -7.21
N THR A 249 -10.96 -1.11 -6.39
CA THR A 249 -12.36 -1.15 -6.88
C THR A 249 -13.36 -0.37 -5.99
N PRO A 250 -13.47 0.96 -6.17
CA PRO A 250 -12.61 1.84 -6.96
C PRO A 250 -11.35 2.23 -6.16
N PRO A 251 -10.26 2.61 -6.84
CA PRO A 251 -9.11 3.21 -6.18
C PRO A 251 -9.53 4.54 -5.52
N ILE A 252 -9.06 4.78 -4.29
CA ILE A 252 -9.29 6.02 -3.55
C ILE A 252 -8.06 6.91 -3.73
N LEU A 253 -8.28 8.17 -4.12
CA LEU A 253 -7.23 9.17 -4.26
C LEU A 253 -7.31 10.16 -3.10
N THR A 254 -6.20 10.31 -2.37
CA THR A 254 -6.08 11.29 -1.27
C THR A 254 -4.91 12.22 -1.54
N VAL A 255 -5.12 13.53 -1.50
CA VAL A 255 -4.04 14.52 -1.60
C VAL A 255 -3.28 14.56 -0.27
N GLU A 256 -2.01 14.17 -0.28
CA GLU A 256 -1.16 14.22 0.93
C GLU A 256 -0.49 15.57 1.10
N GLY A 257 -0.15 16.26 0.01
CA GLY A 257 0.53 17.55 0.07
C GLY A 257 0.82 18.14 -1.30
N TYR A 258 1.22 19.40 -1.31
CA TYR A 258 1.57 20.13 -2.52
C TYR A 258 2.74 21.08 -2.29
N PHE A 259 3.37 21.52 -3.38
CA PHE A 259 4.39 22.56 -3.38
C PHE A 259 4.19 23.50 -4.57
N SER A 260 4.41 24.80 -4.35
CA SER A 260 4.22 25.86 -5.34
C SER A 260 5.48 26.72 -5.48
N GLY A 261 5.62 27.36 -6.64
CA GLY A 261 6.70 28.32 -6.91
C GLY A 261 7.46 28.09 -8.22
N TYR A 262 7.28 26.93 -8.86
CA TYR A 262 7.99 26.57 -10.09
C TYR A 262 7.04 25.94 -11.11
N ASN A 263 7.32 26.12 -12.40
CA ASN A 263 6.71 25.31 -13.46
C ASN A 263 7.52 24.03 -13.62
N ILE A 264 6.84 22.89 -13.63
CA ILE A 264 7.49 21.56 -13.56
C ILE A 264 7.35 20.86 -14.91
N ASN A 265 8.48 20.36 -15.39
CA ASN A 265 8.60 19.61 -16.64
C ASN A 265 8.63 18.11 -16.43
N ASP A 266 9.26 17.69 -15.34
CA ASP A 266 9.47 16.29 -15.01
C ASP A 266 9.72 16.14 -13.51
N ILE A 267 9.42 14.96 -12.98
CA ILE A 267 9.54 14.62 -11.57
C ILE A 267 10.27 13.30 -11.45
N PHE A 268 11.28 13.28 -10.58
CA PHE A 268 11.84 12.04 -10.07
C PHE A 268 11.75 12.01 -8.55
N VAL A 269 11.30 10.90 -7.97
CA VAL A 269 11.24 10.74 -6.51
C VAL A 269 12.17 9.63 -6.06
N LYS A 270 12.93 9.91 -5.01
CA LYS A 270 13.76 8.95 -4.28
C LYS A 270 13.54 9.11 -2.79
N ASP A 271 13.04 8.06 -2.15
CA ASP A 271 12.64 8.07 -0.75
C ASP A 271 11.64 9.21 -0.46
N ASN A 272 11.98 10.11 0.47
CA ASN A 272 11.16 11.29 0.82
C ASN A 272 11.58 12.56 0.06
N TYR A 273 12.36 12.45 -1.03
CA TYR A 273 12.86 13.60 -1.77
C TYR A 273 12.35 13.60 -3.20
N ALA A 274 11.82 14.74 -3.64
CA ALA A 274 11.43 14.96 -5.02
C ALA A 274 12.43 15.89 -5.71
N PHE A 275 12.79 15.53 -6.94
CA PHE A 275 13.65 16.27 -7.84
C PHE A 275 12.79 16.75 -8.99
N LEU A 276 12.68 18.06 -9.14
CA LEU A 276 11.77 18.69 -10.10
C LEU A 276 12.59 19.35 -11.19
N ALA A 277 12.45 18.92 -12.44
CA ALA A 277 13.00 19.65 -13.57
C ALA A 277 12.12 20.88 -13.82
N THR A 278 12.71 22.08 -13.86
CA THR A 278 11.93 23.33 -13.90
C THR A 278 12.29 24.22 -15.10
N THR A 279 11.43 25.22 -15.36
CA THR A 279 11.68 26.30 -16.33
C THR A 279 12.34 27.53 -15.70
N ASP A 280 12.91 27.42 -14.49
CA ASP A 280 13.58 28.55 -13.83
C ASP A 280 15.05 28.62 -14.24
N ASP A 281 15.44 29.73 -14.88
CA ASP A 281 16.81 30.00 -15.36
C ASP A 281 17.89 30.02 -14.26
N ASN A 282 17.49 29.99 -12.99
CA ASN A 282 18.41 29.94 -11.85
C ASN A 282 18.35 28.62 -11.09
N LYS A 283 17.41 27.72 -11.42
CA LYS A 283 17.15 26.46 -10.71
C LYS A 283 16.54 25.41 -11.62
N GLU A 284 17.28 24.94 -12.61
CA GLU A 284 16.80 23.90 -13.53
C GLU A 284 16.41 22.60 -12.83
N VAL A 285 16.97 22.30 -11.65
CA VAL A 285 16.44 21.27 -10.75
C VAL A 285 16.18 21.84 -9.36
N VAL A 286 14.98 21.63 -8.83
CA VAL A 286 14.60 21.93 -7.46
C VAL A 286 14.50 20.63 -6.66
N ILE A 287 15.04 20.61 -5.43
CA ILE A 287 15.03 19.44 -4.54
C ILE A 287 14.13 19.74 -3.35
N LEU A 288 13.06 18.96 -3.21
CA LEU A 288 12.10 19.07 -2.12
C LEU A 288 12.31 17.97 -1.08
N ASP A 289 12.14 18.32 0.18
CA ASP A 289 11.91 17.37 1.27
C ASP A 289 10.40 17.22 1.50
N MET A 290 9.92 15.99 1.41
CA MET A 290 8.51 15.60 1.56
C MET A 290 8.23 14.85 2.86
N SER A 291 9.17 14.85 3.82
CA SER A 291 9.02 14.14 5.10
C SER A 291 7.98 14.75 6.04
N SER A 292 7.63 16.03 5.84
CA SER A 292 6.61 16.73 6.63
C SER A 292 5.92 17.82 5.83
N LEU A 293 4.71 18.20 6.25
CA LEU A 293 3.96 19.32 5.66
C LEU A 293 4.25 20.63 6.40
N PRO A 294 4.38 21.77 5.70
CA PRO A 294 4.42 21.88 4.23
C PRO A 294 5.73 21.34 3.66
N TYR A 295 5.69 20.82 2.43
CA TYR A 295 6.91 20.42 1.72
C TYR A 295 7.84 21.62 1.54
N THR A 296 9.14 21.39 1.64
CA THR A 296 10.14 22.46 1.63
C THR A 296 11.19 22.25 0.56
N GLU A 297 11.53 23.30 -0.18
CA GLU A 297 12.75 23.34 -0.97
C GLU A 297 13.95 23.33 -0.03
N ILE A 298 14.79 22.29 -0.15
CA ILE A 298 16.02 22.16 0.64
C ILE A 298 17.26 22.44 -0.20
N GLY A 299 17.19 22.32 -1.52
CA GLY A 299 18.31 22.57 -2.41
C GLY A 299 17.91 22.66 -3.87
N TYR A 300 18.90 22.95 -4.72
CA TYR A 300 18.69 23.14 -6.14
C TYR A 300 19.98 22.90 -6.93
N PHE A 301 19.85 22.54 -8.20
CA PHE A 301 20.94 22.58 -9.18
C PHE A 301 20.64 23.70 -10.18
N ASN A 302 21.60 24.61 -10.34
CA ASN A 302 21.58 25.66 -11.36
C ASN A 302 22.57 25.24 -12.44
N ALA A 303 22.05 24.89 -13.61
CA ALA A 303 22.81 24.52 -14.78
C ALA A 303 23.30 25.75 -15.53
N SER A 304 24.50 25.70 -16.08
CA SER A 304 25.01 26.83 -16.86
C SER A 304 24.19 27.05 -18.14
N GLY A 305 23.63 28.24 -18.35
CA GLY A 305 22.84 28.55 -19.54
C GLY A 305 21.53 29.24 -19.14
N SER A 306 20.55 29.19 -20.04
CA SER A 306 19.19 29.67 -19.79
C SER A 306 18.17 28.79 -20.54
N ASP A 307 18.54 27.53 -20.80
CA ASP A 307 17.62 26.56 -21.37
C ASP A 307 16.86 25.90 -20.23
N ASP A 308 15.57 25.62 -20.40
CA ASP A 308 14.77 24.92 -19.40
C ASP A 308 15.35 23.52 -19.06
N GLY A 309 15.16 23.09 -17.81
CA GLY A 309 15.34 21.69 -17.43
C GLY A 309 14.14 20.86 -17.90
N PHE A 310 14.32 19.95 -18.85
CA PHE A 310 13.22 19.17 -19.45
C PHE A 310 12.93 17.87 -18.71
N THR A 311 13.96 17.22 -18.18
CA THR A 311 13.87 15.90 -17.55
C THR A 311 14.95 15.74 -16.49
N VAL A 312 14.65 14.98 -15.43
CA VAL A 312 15.57 14.75 -14.31
C VAL A 312 15.55 13.29 -13.90
N PHE A 313 16.73 12.75 -13.57
CA PHE A 313 16.85 11.39 -13.06
C PHE A 313 17.95 11.31 -11.99
N VAL A 314 17.79 10.46 -10.99
CA VAL A 314 18.80 10.25 -9.93
C VAL A 314 19.27 8.81 -9.92
N ASP A 315 20.59 8.62 -10.06
CA ASP A 315 21.25 7.31 -9.91
C ASP A 315 22.33 7.40 -8.82
N GLY A 316 22.12 6.70 -7.71
CA GLY A 316 22.99 6.76 -6.54
C GLY A 316 23.11 8.18 -5.97
N ASN A 317 24.33 8.73 -5.99
CA ASN A 317 24.68 10.07 -5.50
C ASN A 317 24.93 11.07 -6.64
N VAL A 318 24.39 10.79 -7.83
CA VAL A 318 24.52 11.64 -9.01
C VAL A 318 23.13 11.93 -9.56
N GLY A 319 22.83 13.21 -9.74
CA GLY A 319 21.66 13.63 -10.50
C GLY A 319 22.03 13.87 -11.95
N TYR A 320 21.11 13.56 -12.85
CA TYR A 320 21.20 13.85 -14.28
C TYR A 320 20.05 14.76 -14.68
N LEU A 321 20.34 15.75 -15.53
CA LEU A 321 19.39 16.71 -16.06
C LEU A 321 19.51 16.74 -17.58
N GLY A 322 18.38 16.63 -18.29
CA GLY A 322 18.27 17.01 -19.69
C GLY A 322 17.98 18.51 -19.79
N GLN A 323 18.88 19.28 -20.40
CA GLN A 323 18.75 20.74 -20.57
C GLN A 323 19.21 21.12 -21.98
N GLY A 324 18.30 21.64 -22.80
CA GLY A 324 18.57 21.83 -24.23
C GLY A 324 19.13 20.55 -24.83
N ARG A 325 20.20 20.63 -25.62
CA ARG A 325 20.90 19.46 -26.21
C ARG A 325 21.84 18.70 -25.28
N TYR A 326 21.90 19.08 -24.01
CA TYR A 326 22.88 18.57 -23.06
C TYR A 326 22.24 17.62 -22.06
N VAL A 327 22.97 16.56 -21.72
CA VAL A 327 22.81 15.89 -20.44
C VAL A 327 23.86 16.43 -19.49
N ARG A 328 23.44 16.87 -18.31
CA ARG A 328 24.31 17.37 -17.25
C ARG A 328 24.25 16.44 -16.06
N SER A 329 25.39 16.24 -15.41
CA SER A 329 25.47 15.51 -14.15
C SER A 329 25.79 16.47 -13.01
N PHE A 330 25.19 16.27 -11.85
CA PHE A 330 25.39 17.11 -10.67
C PHE A 330 25.49 16.28 -9.38
N ASN A 331 26.17 16.86 -8.40
CA ASN A 331 26.52 16.16 -7.16
C ASN A 331 25.33 16.09 -6.20
N LEU A 332 25.00 14.87 -5.78
CA LEU A 332 23.94 14.55 -4.82
C LEU A 332 24.48 13.79 -3.59
N SER A 333 25.75 14.01 -3.21
CA SER A 333 26.29 13.57 -1.91
C SER A 333 25.63 14.29 -0.72
N SER A 334 24.92 15.39 -0.99
CA SER A 334 24.02 16.10 -0.08
C SER A 334 22.90 16.71 -0.92
N TYR A 335 21.72 16.90 -0.32
CA TYR A 335 20.56 17.51 -0.99
C TYR A 335 20.35 18.99 -0.64
N THR A 336 21.05 19.52 0.37
CA THR A 336 20.78 20.87 0.91
C THR A 336 21.64 21.96 0.27
N GLY A 337 21.02 23.00 -0.29
CA GLY A 337 21.65 24.16 -0.91
C GLY A 337 21.98 23.96 -2.40
N SER A 338 22.80 24.85 -2.96
CA SER A 338 23.22 24.79 -4.37
C SER A 338 24.07 23.55 -4.65
N ARG A 339 23.72 22.76 -5.67
CA ARG A 339 24.46 21.56 -6.09
C ARG A 339 25.46 21.90 -7.19
N SER A 340 26.66 21.32 -7.10
CA SER A 340 27.72 21.55 -8.08
C SER A 340 27.56 20.64 -9.29
N GLN A 341 27.76 21.19 -10.50
CA GLN A 341 27.88 20.37 -11.71
C GLN A 341 29.12 19.47 -11.63
N ILE A 342 28.99 18.21 -12.03
CA ILE A 342 30.09 17.25 -12.15
C ILE A 342 30.60 17.23 -13.58
N GLY A 343 29.71 17.16 -14.57
CA GLY A 343 30.04 17.10 -15.98
C GLY A 343 28.84 17.42 -16.87
N TYR A 344 29.08 17.44 -18.17
CA TYR A 344 28.04 17.59 -19.17
C TYR A 344 28.42 16.87 -20.47
N LYS A 345 27.42 16.51 -21.26
CA LYS A 345 27.60 15.91 -22.58
C LYS A 345 26.60 16.50 -23.57
N ASP A 346 27.14 17.03 -24.66
CA ASP A 346 26.37 17.38 -25.85
C ASP A 346 25.97 16.10 -26.58
N LEU A 347 24.67 15.87 -26.71
CA LEU A 347 24.12 14.68 -27.37
C LEU A 347 23.74 14.95 -28.83
N SER A 348 23.58 16.20 -29.22
CA SER A 348 23.10 16.59 -30.54
C SER A 348 24.17 16.48 -31.61
N SER A 349 23.74 16.08 -32.81
CA SER A 349 24.57 16.15 -34.01
C SER A 349 24.89 17.61 -34.37
N ILE A 350 26.05 17.83 -35.01
CA ILE A 350 26.57 19.19 -35.25
C ILE A 350 25.59 20.09 -36.00
N LEU A 351 24.75 19.54 -36.90
CA LEU A 351 23.82 20.32 -37.71
C LEU A 351 22.57 20.80 -36.95
N PHE A 352 22.19 20.14 -35.85
CA PHE A 352 20.93 20.38 -35.16
C PHE A 352 21.07 21.05 -33.80
N ARG A 353 22.29 21.46 -33.43
CA ARG A 353 22.63 22.06 -32.13
C ARG A 353 21.80 23.29 -31.72
N TRP A 354 21.11 23.93 -32.66
CA TRP A 354 20.31 25.14 -32.42
C TRP A 354 18.84 24.86 -32.10
N VAL A 355 18.38 23.63 -32.36
CA VAL A 355 16.96 23.24 -32.22
C VAL A 355 16.78 21.96 -31.41
N ALA A 356 17.81 21.12 -31.33
CA ALA A 356 17.75 19.85 -30.62
C ALA A 356 17.60 20.05 -29.12
N ASN A 357 16.72 19.25 -28.51
CA ASN A 357 16.60 19.17 -27.06
C ASN A 357 16.51 17.72 -26.58
N VAL A 358 16.93 17.48 -25.34
CA VAL A 358 16.79 16.20 -24.66
C VAL A 358 15.44 16.21 -23.96
N SER A 359 14.51 15.39 -24.45
CA SER A 359 13.12 15.38 -23.96
C SER A 359 12.92 14.48 -22.75
N GLN A 360 13.58 13.33 -22.71
CA GLN A 360 13.47 12.34 -21.65
C GLN A 360 14.82 11.65 -21.40
N ILE A 361 15.13 11.35 -20.14
CA ILE A 361 16.31 10.55 -19.76
C ILE A 361 15.97 9.43 -18.78
N TYR A 362 16.73 8.35 -18.86
CA TYR A 362 16.65 7.26 -17.88
C TYR A 362 18.05 6.69 -17.64
N ALA A 363 18.46 6.51 -16.39
CA ALA A 363 19.77 5.97 -16.05
C ALA A 363 19.67 4.61 -15.34
N LYS A 364 20.45 3.63 -15.81
CA LYS A 364 20.51 2.29 -15.23
C LYS A 364 21.79 1.55 -15.60
N ASN A 365 22.32 0.80 -14.64
CA ASN A 365 23.47 -0.09 -14.84
C ASN A 365 24.70 0.60 -15.48
N GLY A 366 24.98 1.86 -15.12
CA GLY A 366 26.10 2.63 -15.65
C GLY A 366 25.90 3.20 -17.06
N TYR A 367 24.67 3.14 -17.59
CA TYR A 367 24.28 3.75 -18.85
C TYR A 367 23.10 4.70 -18.66
N LEU A 368 23.08 5.79 -19.41
CA LEU A 368 21.97 6.72 -19.53
C LEU A 368 21.40 6.62 -20.95
N TYR A 369 20.10 6.47 -21.04
CA TYR A 369 19.32 6.51 -22.26
C TYR A 369 18.71 7.90 -22.35
N ALA A 370 18.88 8.57 -23.49
CA ALA A 370 18.38 9.91 -23.71
C ALA A 370 17.63 9.95 -25.03
N VAL A 371 16.49 10.60 -25.00
CA VAL A 371 15.68 10.89 -26.17
C VAL A 371 15.99 12.30 -26.64
N LEU A 372 16.21 12.48 -27.95
CA LEU A 372 16.35 13.80 -28.53
C LEU A 372 15.15 14.15 -29.40
N ASN A 373 14.64 15.37 -29.23
CA ASN A 373 13.78 16.02 -30.19
C ASN A 373 14.61 16.89 -31.14
N TRP A 374 14.16 17.04 -32.38
CA TRP A 374 14.76 17.88 -33.42
C TRP A 374 16.25 17.54 -33.71
N ASP A 375 16.61 16.26 -33.66
CA ASP A 375 17.92 15.76 -34.11
C ASP A 375 17.74 14.65 -35.15
N TRP A 376 18.83 14.18 -35.76
CA TRP A 376 18.83 13.01 -36.62
C TRP A 376 18.80 11.68 -35.85
N TYR A 377 19.16 11.75 -34.57
CA TYR A 377 19.18 10.58 -33.71
C TYR A 377 18.18 10.79 -32.59
N GLU A 378 17.09 10.05 -32.67
CA GLU A 378 16.02 10.09 -31.69
C GLU A 378 16.43 9.44 -30.35
N LEU A 379 17.32 8.44 -30.37
CA LEU A 379 17.82 7.75 -29.18
C LEU A 379 19.35 7.80 -29.08
N ALA A 380 19.86 8.23 -27.93
CA ALA A 380 21.27 8.13 -27.56
C ALA A 380 21.45 7.25 -26.31
N ILE A 381 22.47 6.38 -26.33
CA ILE A 381 22.95 5.66 -25.15
C ILE A 381 24.32 6.22 -24.77
N VAL A 382 24.45 6.58 -23.51
CA VAL A 382 25.60 7.27 -22.94
C VAL A 382 26.15 6.41 -21.81
N ASN A 383 27.43 6.05 -21.86
CA ASN A 383 28.12 5.49 -20.72
C ASN A 383 28.38 6.58 -19.68
N ILE A 384 27.84 6.36 -18.48
CA ILE A 384 27.89 7.28 -17.33
C ILE A 384 28.73 6.72 -16.17
N SER A 385 29.55 5.68 -16.43
CA SER A 385 30.46 5.12 -15.42
C SER A 385 31.43 6.16 -14.85
N ASN A 386 31.71 7.23 -15.63
CA ASN A 386 32.33 8.45 -15.15
C ASN A 386 31.42 9.65 -15.46
N PRO A 387 30.63 10.14 -14.49
CA PRO A 387 29.71 11.26 -14.71
C PRO A 387 30.39 12.58 -15.10
N ALA A 388 31.69 12.74 -14.80
CA ALA A 388 32.46 13.92 -15.20
C ALA A 388 32.89 13.86 -16.68
N ASN A 389 32.93 12.66 -17.27
CA ASN A 389 33.32 12.44 -18.66
C ASN A 389 32.45 11.36 -19.31
N MET A 390 31.20 11.74 -19.61
CA MET A 390 30.22 10.87 -20.24
C MET A 390 30.54 10.62 -21.72
N VAL A 391 30.31 9.39 -22.18
CA VAL A 391 30.67 8.94 -23.54
C VAL A 391 29.45 8.38 -24.26
N ILE A 392 29.09 8.94 -25.42
CA ILE A 392 28.04 8.38 -26.28
C ILE A 392 28.57 7.05 -26.84
N THR A 393 27.86 5.96 -26.58
CA THR A 393 28.22 4.61 -27.05
C THR A 393 27.32 4.13 -28.19
N SER A 394 26.11 4.67 -28.29
CA SER A 394 25.15 4.38 -29.37
C SER A 394 24.31 5.60 -29.69
N GLN A 395 23.98 5.75 -30.96
CA GLN A 395 22.94 6.65 -31.46
C GLN A 395 22.10 5.87 -32.47
N THR A 396 20.78 6.00 -32.38
CA THR A 396 19.83 5.29 -33.22
C THR A 396 18.75 6.26 -33.70
N SER A 397 18.45 6.17 -34.99
CA SER A 397 17.28 6.82 -35.57
C SER A 397 16.16 5.79 -35.72
N VAL A 398 14.94 6.16 -35.36
CA VAL A 398 13.74 5.31 -35.47
C VAL A 398 12.88 5.68 -36.68
N ASN A 399 12.79 6.97 -36.98
CA ASN A 399 12.06 7.54 -38.12
C ASN A 399 12.45 9.02 -38.30
N ASN A 400 11.71 9.76 -39.12
CA ASN A 400 11.91 11.20 -39.33
C ASN A 400 11.01 12.09 -38.44
N GLN A 401 10.58 11.60 -37.28
CA GLN A 401 9.61 12.27 -36.41
C GLN A 401 10.20 12.62 -35.03
N GLN A 402 9.52 13.53 -34.34
CA GLN A 402 9.91 14.00 -33.01
C GLN A 402 9.47 13.04 -31.91
N VAL A 403 10.15 13.12 -30.77
CA VAL A 403 9.97 12.17 -29.67
C VAL A 403 9.82 12.90 -28.35
N TYR A 404 8.79 12.52 -27.59
CA TYR A 404 8.50 13.13 -26.30
C TYR A 404 8.81 12.23 -25.11
N ASP A 405 8.71 10.91 -25.27
CA ASP A 405 8.86 9.99 -24.15
C ASP A 405 9.47 8.64 -24.54
N MET A 406 10.03 7.96 -23.54
CA MET A 406 10.64 6.64 -23.64
C MET A 406 10.57 5.92 -22.30
N GLN A 407 10.21 4.64 -22.36
CA GLN A 407 10.29 3.72 -21.23
C GLN A 407 11.43 2.71 -21.45
N ILE A 408 12.25 2.50 -20.43
CA ILE A 408 13.30 1.46 -20.43
C ILE A 408 12.85 0.29 -19.57
N SER A 409 13.07 -0.94 -20.05
CA SER A 409 12.73 -2.14 -19.27
C SER A 409 13.53 -2.25 -17.97
N GLU A 410 13.00 -3.00 -17.00
CA GLU A 410 13.63 -3.24 -15.70
C GLU A 410 15.01 -3.91 -15.82
N ASP A 411 15.25 -4.70 -16.86
CA ASP A 411 16.56 -5.29 -17.15
C ASP A 411 17.45 -4.41 -18.05
N ALA A 412 16.91 -3.28 -18.52
CA ALA A 412 17.52 -2.37 -19.49
C ALA A 412 17.97 -3.07 -20.78
N THR A 413 17.19 -4.05 -21.26
CA THR A 413 17.39 -4.74 -22.54
C THR A 413 16.40 -4.33 -23.62
N ARG A 414 15.38 -3.54 -23.26
CA ARG A 414 14.42 -2.92 -24.17
C ARG A 414 14.32 -1.42 -23.94
N ALA A 415 14.12 -0.70 -25.02
CA ALA A 415 13.60 0.66 -25.00
C ALA A 415 12.28 0.67 -25.79
N TYR A 416 11.24 1.20 -25.17
CA TYR A 416 9.93 1.45 -25.77
C TYR A 416 9.84 2.95 -26.03
N PHE A 417 9.46 3.31 -27.23
CA PHE A 417 9.78 4.62 -27.76
C PHE A 417 8.65 5.15 -28.63
N GLY A 418 8.25 6.41 -28.43
CA GLY A 418 7.05 6.96 -29.07
C GLY A 418 7.30 8.31 -29.73
N THR A 419 6.82 8.45 -30.96
CA THR A 419 7.02 9.66 -31.77
C THR A 419 5.72 10.39 -32.08
N THR A 420 5.86 11.58 -32.67
CA THR A 420 4.76 12.37 -33.23
C THR A 420 4.08 11.65 -34.38
N ALA A 421 2.76 11.84 -34.49
CA ALA A 421 1.95 11.23 -35.52
C ALA A 421 2.44 11.60 -36.92
N SER A 422 2.56 10.60 -37.79
CA SER A 422 2.92 10.75 -39.18
C SER A 422 1.91 10.07 -40.08
N SER A 423 1.80 10.54 -41.33
CA SER A 423 1.02 9.85 -42.36
C SER A 423 1.85 8.87 -43.19
N SER A 424 3.16 8.80 -42.95
CA SER A 424 4.10 8.03 -43.77
C SER A 424 5.18 7.28 -42.99
N GLU A 425 5.25 7.49 -41.68
CA GLU A 425 6.18 6.84 -40.78
C GLU A 425 5.37 6.11 -39.71
N ARG A 426 5.99 5.20 -38.95
CA ARG A 426 5.35 4.54 -37.81
C ARG A 426 5.72 5.27 -36.53
N GLU A 427 4.88 5.21 -35.49
CA GLU A 427 5.04 6.08 -34.33
C GLU A 427 5.62 5.41 -33.09
N LEU A 428 5.31 4.12 -32.87
CA LEU A 428 5.69 3.40 -31.66
C LEU A 428 6.69 2.29 -31.99
N PHE A 429 7.79 2.22 -31.24
CA PHE A 429 8.89 1.32 -31.51
C PHE A 429 9.31 0.52 -30.27
N ILE A 430 9.70 -0.72 -30.50
CA ILE A 430 10.38 -1.58 -29.50
C ILE A 430 11.80 -1.81 -30.00
N ILE A 431 12.79 -1.40 -29.22
CA ILE A 431 14.20 -1.40 -29.61
C ILE A 431 14.98 -2.34 -28.70
N ASN A 432 15.84 -3.17 -29.30
CA ASN A 432 16.77 -4.01 -28.54
C ASN A 432 17.94 -3.17 -28.02
N THR A 433 18.02 -3.03 -26.69
CA THR A 433 19.11 -2.35 -26.00
C THR A 433 19.97 -3.31 -25.18
N SER A 434 19.91 -4.63 -25.38
CA SER A 434 20.74 -5.60 -24.65
C SER A 434 22.24 -5.25 -24.74
N SER A 435 22.72 -4.97 -25.95
CA SER A 435 24.02 -4.34 -26.16
C SER A 435 23.90 -2.81 -25.98
N LYS A 436 24.98 -2.14 -25.60
CA LYS A 436 25.00 -0.69 -25.35
C LYS A 436 25.80 0.12 -26.37
N SER A 437 26.30 -0.53 -27.42
CA SER A 437 27.18 0.10 -28.44
C SER A 437 26.83 -0.30 -29.87
N GLY A 438 27.01 0.62 -30.82
CA GLY A 438 26.65 0.44 -32.23
C GLY A 438 25.17 0.73 -32.52
N SER A 439 24.67 0.40 -33.71
CA SER A 439 23.24 0.63 -34.08
C SER A 439 22.30 -0.29 -33.28
N ARG A 440 21.17 0.21 -32.79
CA ARG A 440 20.19 -0.62 -32.04
C ARG A 440 19.14 -1.22 -32.98
N PRO A 441 19.00 -2.56 -33.04
CA PRO A 441 17.96 -3.18 -33.85
C PRO A 441 16.56 -2.81 -33.36
N ILE A 442 15.71 -2.37 -34.27
CA ILE A 442 14.27 -2.24 -34.04
C ILE A 442 13.66 -3.64 -34.10
N ILE A 443 13.02 -4.06 -33.01
CA ILE A 443 12.34 -5.35 -32.89
C ILE A 443 10.96 -5.28 -33.55
N ALA A 444 10.23 -4.21 -33.28
CA ALA A 444 8.93 -3.94 -33.87
C ALA A 444 8.69 -2.43 -34.00
N SER A 445 7.85 -2.08 -34.96
CA SER A 445 7.30 -0.73 -35.13
C SER A 445 5.79 -0.83 -35.32
N ILE A 446 5.03 0.10 -34.77
CA ILE A 446 3.58 0.09 -34.68
C ILE A 446 3.05 1.43 -35.20
N GLU A 447 2.03 1.36 -36.06
CA GLU A 447 1.26 2.52 -36.53
C GLU A 447 0.26 2.92 -35.45
N MET A 448 0.18 4.22 -35.16
CA MET A 448 -0.68 4.74 -34.10
C MET A 448 -1.93 5.47 -34.62
N ASP A 449 -2.21 5.41 -35.93
CA ASP A 449 -3.45 5.88 -36.56
C ASP A 449 -3.74 7.37 -36.25
N GLY A 450 -2.68 8.19 -36.28
CA GLY A 450 -2.77 9.63 -36.03
C GLY A 450 -2.60 10.07 -34.58
N THR A 451 -2.33 9.15 -33.64
CA THR A 451 -2.01 9.49 -32.25
C THR A 451 -0.55 9.93 -32.10
N THR A 452 -0.33 11.16 -31.65
CA THR A 452 0.99 11.65 -31.21
C THR A 452 1.24 11.17 -29.80
N ILE A 453 2.26 10.34 -29.61
CA ILE A 453 2.57 9.74 -28.30
C ILE A 453 3.19 10.79 -27.37
N GLN A 454 2.63 10.93 -26.18
CA GLN A 454 3.11 11.81 -25.12
C GLN A 454 3.67 11.04 -23.92
N GLY A 455 3.21 9.80 -23.70
CA GLY A 455 3.67 8.96 -22.59
C GLY A 455 3.60 7.47 -22.92
N ILE A 456 4.50 6.69 -22.35
CA ILE A 456 4.58 5.25 -22.49
C ILE A 456 4.75 4.60 -21.12
N SER A 457 3.90 3.61 -20.82
CA SER A 457 4.05 2.77 -19.64
C SER A 457 4.09 1.29 -20.02
N VAL A 458 4.96 0.52 -19.37
CA VAL A 458 5.14 -0.91 -19.64
C VAL A 458 4.93 -1.69 -18.35
N VAL A 459 3.91 -2.55 -18.35
CA VAL A 459 3.62 -3.45 -17.24
C VAL A 459 4.29 -4.79 -17.54
N GLU A 460 5.53 -4.96 -17.09
CA GLU A 460 6.39 -6.08 -17.48
C GLU A 460 5.88 -7.46 -17.07
N ASP A 461 5.29 -7.57 -15.88
CA ASP A 461 4.68 -8.80 -15.37
C ASP A 461 3.49 -9.24 -16.24
N GLY A 462 2.74 -8.29 -16.78
CA GLY A 462 1.59 -8.54 -17.65
C GLY A 462 1.93 -8.65 -19.14
N LYS A 463 3.18 -8.34 -19.52
CA LYS A 463 3.60 -8.16 -20.93
C LYS A 463 2.65 -7.23 -21.68
N ILE A 464 2.37 -6.08 -21.07
CA ILE A 464 1.52 -5.04 -21.63
C ILE A 464 2.34 -3.77 -21.87
N LEU A 465 2.15 -3.18 -23.06
CA LEU A 465 2.63 -1.86 -23.44
C LEU A 465 1.43 -0.94 -23.59
N ILE A 466 1.46 0.19 -22.89
CA ILE A 466 0.44 1.23 -22.95
C ILE A 466 1.09 2.47 -23.54
N ALA A 467 0.50 2.99 -24.60
CA ALA A 467 0.93 4.25 -25.22
C ALA A 467 -0.24 5.22 -25.16
N VAL A 468 0.05 6.43 -24.67
CA VAL A 468 -0.94 7.49 -24.53
C VAL A 468 -0.51 8.74 -25.28
N GLY A 469 -1.47 9.58 -25.66
CA GLY A 469 -1.14 10.74 -26.45
C GLY A 469 -2.30 11.67 -26.80
N THR A 470 -2.10 12.39 -27.89
CA THR A 470 -3.03 13.41 -28.41
C THR A 470 -3.36 13.12 -29.87
N GLY A 471 -4.61 13.37 -30.27
CA GLY A 471 -5.12 12.97 -31.59
C GLY A 471 -5.30 11.46 -31.72
N GLY A 472 -6.00 11.03 -32.77
CA GLY A 472 -6.33 9.61 -32.97
C GLY A 472 -7.07 9.02 -31.76
N GLU A 473 -6.73 7.77 -31.43
CA GLU A 473 -7.14 7.15 -30.16
C GLU A 473 -6.07 7.36 -29.09
N GLU A 474 -6.42 8.09 -28.02
CA GLU A 474 -5.45 8.70 -27.10
C GLU A 474 -4.92 7.75 -26.04
N TYR A 475 -5.55 6.60 -25.82
CA TYR A 475 -5.08 5.55 -24.94
C TYR A 475 -5.11 4.22 -25.69
N LYS A 476 -3.95 3.61 -25.95
CA LYS A 476 -3.83 2.36 -26.70
C LYS A 476 -3.04 1.33 -25.91
N VAL A 477 -3.50 0.08 -25.96
CA VAL A 477 -2.93 -1.04 -25.21
C VAL A 477 -2.56 -2.17 -26.15
N TYR A 478 -1.31 -2.61 -26.01
CA TYR A 478 -0.73 -3.69 -26.80
C TYR A 478 -0.25 -4.81 -25.88
N ASN A 479 -0.64 -6.04 -26.21
CA ASN A 479 -0.03 -7.23 -25.66
C ASN A 479 1.32 -7.46 -26.37
N ILE A 480 2.39 -7.52 -25.58
CA ILE A 480 3.78 -7.69 -26.02
C ILE A 480 4.36 -9.04 -25.56
N THR A 481 3.54 -10.08 -25.35
CA THR A 481 4.04 -11.46 -25.12
C THR A 481 4.97 -11.89 -26.26
N ASN A 482 4.71 -11.45 -27.49
CA ASN A 482 5.65 -11.48 -28.60
C ASN A 482 6.02 -10.05 -29.02
N GLU A 483 7.18 -9.57 -28.57
CA GLU A 483 7.67 -8.22 -28.87
C GLU A 483 7.93 -7.96 -30.36
N ALA A 484 8.16 -9.00 -31.17
CA ALA A 484 8.33 -8.85 -32.61
C ALA A 484 6.99 -8.68 -33.36
N SER A 485 5.87 -8.96 -32.70
CA SER A 485 4.53 -8.78 -33.24
C SER A 485 3.53 -8.34 -32.17
N PRO A 486 3.68 -7.13 -31.60
CA PRO A 486 2.75 -6.60 -30.60
C PRO A 486 1.31 -6.62 -31.12
N GLN A 487 0.36 -7.05 -30.28
CA GLN A 487 -1.05 -7.17 -30.65
C GLN A 487 -1.85 -6.09 -29.95
N TYR A 488 -2.51 -5.20 -30.72
CA TYR A 488 -3.50 -4.29 -30.16
C TYR A 488 -4.62 -5.10 -29.49
N CYS A 489 -4.91 -4.82 -28.23
CA CYS A 489 -5.90 -5.58 -27.47
C CYS A 489 -6.94 -4.72 -26.75
N GLY A 490 -6.71 -3.40 -26.65
CA GLY A 490 -7.65 -2.47 -26.04
C GLY A 490 -7.25 -1.01 -26.26
N GLY A 491 -8.18 -0.11 -26.05
CA GLY A 491 -7.95 1.33 -26.17
C GLY A 491 -9.15 2.14 -25.71
N MET A 492 -8.96 3.46 -25.64
CA MET A 492 -9.96 4.42 -25.18
C MET A 492 -9.73 5.80 -25.80
N ASN A 493 -10.82 6.48 -26.15
CA ASN A 493 -10.82 7.88 -26.57
C ASN A 493 -11.25 8.77 -25.40
N ILE A 494 -10.40 9.70 -24.99
CA ILE A 494 -10.63 10.67 -23.91
C ILE A 494 -11.09 12.02 -24.48
N ASN A 495 -10.79 12.32 -25.75
CA ASN A 495 -11.03 13.57 -26.50
C ASN A 495 -10.31 14.82 -25.99
N THR A 496 -9.69 14.78 -24.81
CA THR A 496 -8.88 15.89 -24.26
C THR A 496 -7.38 15.67 -24.42
N GLY A 497 -6.97 14.52 -24.96
CA GLY A 497 -5.59 14.06 -24.92
C GLY A 497 -5.13 13.59 -23.53
N ILE A 498 -4.03 12.85 -23.54
CA ILE A 498 -3.30 12.38 -22.36
C ILE A 498 -1.83 12.80 -22.55
N TYR A 499 -1.27 13.48 -21.55
CA TYR A 499 0.05 14.12 -21.66
C TYR A 499 1.17 13.36 -20.97
N ASP A 500 0.84 12.40 -20.11
CA ASP A 500 1.79 11.47 -19.50
C ASP A 500 1.03 10.27 -18.91
N ILE A 501 1.73 9.17 -18.64
CA ILE A 501 1.19 7.98 -17.99
C ILE A 501 2.26 7.29 -17.16
N ASP A 502 1.87 6.81 -15.97
CA ASP A 502 2.68 5.88 -15.22
C ASP A 502 1.80 4.79 -14.59
N SER A 503 2.39 3.61 -14.39
CA SER A 503 1.73 2.49 -13.76
C SER A 503 2.09 2.43 -12.28
N ILE A 504 1.10 2.16 -11.44
CA ILE A 504 1.28 2.12 -9.99
C ILE A 504 0.69 0.83 -9.40
N ARG A 505 1.27 0.40 -8.28
CA ARG A 505 0.68 -0.58 -7.36
C ARG A 505 0.39 0.11 -6.03
N ASP A 506 -0.68 -0.28 -5.36
CA ASP A 506 -0.98 0.23 -4.02
C ASP A 506 -0.01 -0.33 -2.96
N SER A 507 -0.11 0.15 -1.71
CA SER A 507 0.74 -0.31 -0.60
C SER A 507 0.59 -1.81 -0.28
N GLN A 508 -0.50 -2.45 -0.74
CA GLN A 508 -0.75 -3.88 -0.62
C GLN A 508 -0.25 -4.66 -1.85
N THR A 509 0.43 -3.99 -2.79
CA THR A 509 0.97 -4.53 -4.05
C THR A 509 -0.08 -5.04 -5.04
N ASN A 510 -1.31 -4.53 -4.91
CA ASN A 510 -2.38 -4.79 -5.87
C ASN A 510 -2.13 -4.09 -7.20
#